data_AF-A0A1H5XZD2-F1
#
_entry.id   AF-A0A1H5XZD2-F1
#
_cell.length_a   1.000
_cell.length_b   1.000
_cell.length_c   1.000
_cell.angle_alpha   90.00
_cell.angle_beta   90.00
_cell.angle_gamma   90.00
#
_symmetry.space_group_name_H-M   'P 1'
#
loop_
_entity.id
_entity.type
_entity.pdbx_description
1 polymer ?
#
loop_
_entity_poly.entity_id
_entity_poly.type
_entity_poly.pdbx_seq_one_letter_code
_entity_poly.pdbx_strand_id
1 'polypeptide(L)'
;MELTPEIIISFCSGLLISSFIFILYLKKIASERGAFTKEKDLFFETNKLKSEKYFQLGREAGIKEERNKLQVRIIPYFEKEDGFFSSTLFVGYFEEVIYNGFSIGEPSYRSLKIYEKFKQENFDKITSITFDTIEKIATSYISKFGLSASIDRNIDILEKK
;
A
#
# COMPACT_ATOMS: atom_id res chain seq x y z
N MET A 1 -21.53 40.13 -26.02
CA MET A 1 -21.71 39.06 -25.01
C MET A 1 -21.31 39.66 -23.68
N GLU A 2 -22.27 39.98 -22.83
CA GLU A 2 -22.02 40.65 -21.56
C GLU A 2 -21.61 39.62 -20.50
N LEU A 3 -20.52 39.89 -19.79
CA LEU A 3 -20.06 39.07 -18.68
C LEU A 3 -20.99 39.29 -17.49
N THR A 4 -21.75 38.26 -17.11
CA THR A 4 -22.62 38.34 -15.93
C THR A 4 -21.79 38.29 -14.65
N PRO A 5 -22.24 38.93 -13.56
CA PRO A 5 -21.53 38.94 -12.28
C PRO A 5 -21.19 37.53 -11.75
N GLU A 6 -22.04 36.55 -12.03
CA GLU A 6 -21.86 35.14 -11.65
C GLU A 6 -20.65 34.50 -12.31
N ILE A 7 -20.38 34.82 -13.59
CA ILE A 7 -19.20 34.32 -14.31
C ILE A 7 -17.92 34.90 -13.73
N ILE A 8 -17.94 36.18 -13.36
CA ILE A 8 -16.81 36.88 -12.74
C ILE A 8 -16.50 36.27 -11.36
N ILE A 9 -17.54 36.02 -10.54
CA ILE A 9 -17.38 35.42 -9.20
C ILE A 9 -16.87 33.97 -9.31
N SER A 10 -17.40 33.18 -10.25
CA SER A 10 -16.94 31.80 -10.51
C SER A 10 -15.48 31.77 -10.97
N PHE A 11 -15.09 32.68 -11.85
CA PHE A 11 -13.71 32.81 -12.31
C PHE A 11 -12.76 33.23 -11.17
N CYS A 12 -13.13 34.22 -10.36
CA CYS A 12 -12.32 34.68 -9.23
C CYS A 12 -12.19 33.61 -8.14
N SER A 13 -13.28 32.90 -7.82
CA SER A 13 -13.24 31.81 -6.83
C SER A 13 -12.40 30.62 -7.33
N GLY A 14 -12.50 30.26 -8.62
CA GLY A 14 -11.66 29.24 -9.23
C GLY A 14 -10.16 29.58 -9.17
N LEU A 15 -9.80 30.84 -9.42
CA LEU A 15 -8.42 31.32 -9.29
C LEU A 15 -7.91 31.27 -7.85
N LEU A 16 -8.74 31.64 -6.87
CA LEU A 16 -8.35 31.61 -5.45
C LEU A 16 -8.12 30.18 -4.97
N ILE A 17 -9.00 29.24 -5.34
CA ILE A 17 -8.88 27.83 -4.95
C ILE A 17 -7.65 27.20 -5.61
N SER A 18 -7.42 27.45 -6.91
CA SER A 18 -6.24 26.89 -7.59
C SER A 18 -4.94 27.46 -7.01
N SER A 19 -4.91 28.75 -6.68
CA SER A 19 -3.77 29.40 -6.04
C SER A 19 -3.50 28.83 -4.65
N PHE A 20 -4.55 28.59 -3.87
CA PHE A 20 -4.42 27.99 -2.53
C PHE A 20 -3.87 26.56 -2.60
N ILE A 21 -4.39 25.72 -3.51
CA ILE A 21 -3.88 24.36 -3.74
C ILE A 21 -2.42 24.39 -4.19
N PHE A 22 -2.06 25.31 -5.09
CA PHE A 22 -0.69 25.47 -5.56
C PHE A 22 0.28 25.88 -4.43
N ILE A 23 -0.13 26.78 -3.53
CA ILE A 23 0.66 27.16 -2.36
C ILE A 23 0.89 25.97 -1.42
N LEU A 24 -0.15 25.16 -1.17
CA LEU A 24 0.00 23.95 -0.35
C LEU A 24 0.94 22.93 -0.99
N TYR A 25 0.85 22.75 -2.31
CA TYR A 25 1.74 21.91 -3.08
C TYR A 25 3.20 22.38 -2.99
N LEU A 26 3.46 23.69 -3.16
CA LEU A 26 4.79 24.26 -3.01
C LEU A 26 5.34 24.11 -1.59
N LYS A 27 4.52 24.29 -0.55
CA LYS A 27 4.94 24.07 0.85
C LYS A 27 5.39 22.62 1.10
N LYS A 28 4.66 21.64 0.58
CA LYS A 28 5.03 20.23 0.68
C LYS A 28 6.39 19.96 0.03
N ILE A 29 6.58 20.44 -1.20
CA ILE A 29 7.86 20.31 -1.92
C ILE A 29 9.00 21.00 -1.18
N ALA A 30 8.77 22.21 -0.64
CA ALA A 30 9.78 22.95 0.10
C ALA A 30 10.19 22.24 1.39
N SER A 31 9.25 21.60 2.08
CA SER A 31 9.53 20.79 3.28
C SER A 31 10.37 19.56 2.96
N GLU A 32 10.00 18.81 1.92
CA GLU A 32 10.74 17.61 1.47
C GLU A 32 12.15 17.98 1.00
N ARG A 33 12.29 19.07 0.24
CA ARG A 33 13.59 19.60 -0.17
C ARG A 33 14.41 20.08 1.01
N GLY A 34 13.80 20.80 1.97
CA GLY A 34 14.49 21.33 3.14
C GLY A 34 15.07 20.26 4.07
N ALA A 35 14.35 19.15 4.27
CA ALA A 35 14.87 18.00 5.00
C ALA A 35 16.06 17.35 4.27
N PHE A 36 15.95 17.17 2.95
CA PHE A 36 17.02 16.63 2.12
C PHE A 36 18.27 17.52 2.12
N THR A 37 18.13 18.84 1.99
CA THR A 37 19.28 19.76 2.01
C THR A 37 19.97 19.71 3.37
N LYS A 38 19.22 19.65 4.48
CA LYS A 38 19.80 19.56 5.83
C LYS A 38 20.57 18.26 6.06
N GLU A 39 20.03 17.10 5.66
CA GLU A 39 20.77 15.83 5.76
C GLU A 39 22.06 15.85 4.95
N LYS A 40 21.97 16.42 3.74
CA LYS A 40 23.10 16.56 2.84
C LYS A 40 24.18 17.47 3.44
N ASP A 41 23.79 18.64 3.92
CA ASP A 41 24.72 19.60 4.55
C ASP A 41 25.40 18.97 5.78
N LEU A 42 24.63 18.29 6.64
CA LEU A 42 25.16 17.58 7.81
C LEU A 42 26.18 16.48 7.43
N PHE A 43 25.91 15.74 6.35
CA PHE A 43 26.81 14.72 5.85
C PHE A 43 28.16 15.30 5.40
N PHE A 44 28.14 16.41 4.65
CA PHE A 44 29.35 17.06 4.15
C PHE A 44 30.12 17.79 5.26
N GLU A 45 29.43 18.40 6.23
CA GLU A 45 30.05 18.97 7.43
C GLU A 45 30.80 17.91 8.25
N THR A 46 30.18 16.74 8.42
CA THR A 46 30.76 15.63 9.19
C THR A 46 31.86 14.90 8.42
N ASN A 47 31.71 14.75 7.10
CA ASN A 47 32.62 14.00 6.24
C ASN A 47 33.32 14.94 5.25
N LYS A 48 34.13 15.87 5.76
CA LYS A 48 34.86 16.99 5.09
C LYS A 48 35.45 16.76 3.67
N LEU A 49 35.49 15.54 3.14
CA LEU A 49 36.10 15.15 1.86
C LEU A 49 35.27 14.15 1.01
N LYS A 50 34.06 13.74 1.42
CA LYS A 50 33.26 12.81 0.60
C LYS A 50 32.48 13.57 -0.47
N SER A 51 32.38 13.00 -1.67
CA SER A 51 31.62 13.58 -2.78
C SER A 51 30.12 13.26 -2.71
N GLU A 52 29.30 14.01 -3.45
CA GLU A 52 27.86 13.76 -3.63
C GLU A 52 27.54 12.31 -3.96
N LYS A 53 28.39 11.66 -4.76
CA LYS A 53 28.25 10.24 -5.12
C LYS A 53 28.20 9.34 -3.88
N TYR A 54 29.04 9.59 -2.87
CA TYR A 54 29.05 8.79 -1.64
C TYR A 54 27.85 9.08 -0.75
N PHE A 55 27.35 10.31 -0.74
CA PHE A 55 26.10 10.65 -0.04
C PHE A 55 24.91 9.89 -0.64
N GLN A 56 24.78 9.89 -1.97
CA GLN A 56 23.72 9.17 -2.67
C GLN A 56 23.80 7.65 -2.43
N LEU A 57 25.01 7.07 -2.50
CA LEU A 57 25.22 5.65 -2.18
C LEU A 57 24.86 5.32 -0.73
N GLY A 58 25.22 6.17 0.22
CA GLY A 58 24.87 5.99 1.64
C GLY A 58 23.36 6.05 1.86
N ARG A 59 22.68 6.99 1.21
CA ARG A 59 21.22 7.12 1.27
C ARG A 59 20.52 5.90 0.65
N GLU A 60 20.95 5.44 -0.51
CA GLU A 60 20.42 4.23 -1.14
C GLU A 60 20.63 2.99 -0.27
N ALA A 61 21.81 2.87 0.36
CA ALA A 61 22.10 1.80 1.31
C ALA A 61 21.17 1.86 2.53
N GLY A 62 20.95 3.05 3.11
CA GLY A 62 20.02 3.25 4.23
C GLY A 62 18.57 2.92 3.85
N ILE A 63 18.10 3.35 2.68
CA ILE A 63 16.76 3.00 2.18
C ILE A 63 16.63 1.48 2.00
N LYS A 64 17.66 0.82 1.46
CA LYS A 64 17.66 -0.62 1.28
C LYS A 64 17.64 -1.35 2.63
N GLU A 65 18.40 -0.88 3.61
CA GLU A 65 18.41 -1.44 4.96
C GLU A 65 17.04 -1.31 5.64
N GLU A 66 16.40 -0.15 5.56
CA GLU A 66 15.05 0.05 6.11
C GLU A 66 14.00 -0.80 5.40
N ARG A 67 14.08 -0.95 4.07
CA ARG A 67 13.18 -1.85 3.32
C ARG A 67 13.36 -3.31 3.69
N ASN A 68 14.58 -3.75 4.02
CA ASN A 68 14.82 -5.12 4.47
C ASN A 68 14.17 -5.41 5.83
N LYS A 69 13.93 -4.38 6.64
CA LYS A 69 13.19 -4.50 7.91
C LYS A 69 11.69 -4.61 7.67
N LEU A 70 11.18 -4.24 6.49
CA LEU A 70 9.77 -4.30 6.12
C LEU A 70 9.43 -5.59 5.38
N GLN A 71 8.36 -6.24 5.84
CA GLN A 71 7.79 -7.42 5.22
C GLN A 71 6.27 -7.27 5.14
N VAL A 72 5.68 -7.68 4.02
CA VAL A 72 4.23 -7.80 3.88
C VAL A 72 3.85 -9.27 4.04
N ARG A 73 3.03 -9.59 5.04
CA ARG A 73 2.44 -10.91 5.22
C ARG A 73 1.03 -10.90 4.63
N ILE A 74 0.77 -11.84 3.72
CA ILE A 74 -0.55 -12.02 3.10
C ILE A 74 -1.16 -13.31 3.62
N ILE A 75 -2.35 -13.24 4.22
CA ILE A 75 -3.03 -14.37 4.85
C ILE A 75 -4.32 -14.63 4.08
N PRO A 76 -4.50 -15.79 3.43
CA PRO A 76 -5.74 -16.11 2.73
C PRO A 76 -6.91 -16.20 3.71
N TYR A 77 -8.10 -15.83 3.25
CA TYR A 77 -9.31 -15.86 4.06
C TYR A 77 -10.44 -16.56 3.33
N PHE A 78 -11.05 -17.53 4.00
CA PHE A 78 -12.21 -18.27 3.52
C PHE A 78 -13.27 -18.30 4.62
N GLU A 79 -14.46 -17.78 4.33
CA GLU A 79 -15.58 -17.81 5.25
C GLU A 79 -16.79 -18.44 4.56
N LYS A 80 -17.35 -19.46 5.18
CA LYS A 80 -18.52 -20.18 4.72
C LYS A 80 -19.72 -19.75 5.56
N GLU A 81 -20.75 -19.25 4.89
CA GLU A 81 -22.03 -18.91 5.50
C GLU A 81 -23.08 -19.90 5.01
N ASP A 82 -23.67 -20.66 5.93
CA ASP A 82 -24.66 -21.68 5.61
C ASP A 82 -26.08 -21.09 5.60
N GLY A 83 -26.68 -21.03 4.41
CA GLY A 83 -28.07 -20.65 4.23
C GLY A 83 -29.02 -21.86 4.23
N PHE A 84 -30.32 -21.60 4.36
CA PHE A 84 -31.34 -22.65 4.43
C PHE A 84 -31.40 -23.56 3.19
N PHE A 85 -31.08 -23.03 2.01
CA PHE A 85 -31.13 -23.77 0.74
C PHE A 85 -29.75 -23.97 0.10
N SER A 86 -28.76 -23.17 0.48
CA SER A 86 -27.43 -23.20 -0.11
C SER A 86 -26.43 -22.43 0.73
N SER A 87 -25.18 -22.88 0.72
CA SER A 87 -24.06 -22.17 1.34
C SER A 87 -23.48 -21.09 0.41
N THR A 88 -22.89 -20.06 0.99
CA THR A 88 -22.11 -19.03 0.29
C THR A 88 -20.68 -19.04 0.82
N LEU A 89 -19.70 -18.99 -0.08
CA LEU A 89 -18.29 -18.89 0.29
C LEU A 89 -17.75 -17.49 -0.04
N PHE A 90 -17.30 -16.78 0.99
CA PHE A 90 -16.57 -15.53 0.88
C PHE A 90 -15.07 -15.82 0.84
N VAL A 91 -14.39 -15.23 -0.15
CA VAL A 91 -12.97 -15.43 -0.40
C VAL A 91 -12.28 -14.08 -0.42
N GLY A 92 -11.19 -13.98 0.34
CA GLY A 92 -10.39 -12.78 0.45
C GLY A 92 -8.99 -13.06 0.96
N TYR A 93 -8.33 -12.02 1.45
CA TYR A 93 -7.06 -12.11 2.15
C TYR A 93 -6.91 -10.94 3.12
N PHE A 94 -6.09 -11.12 4.13
CA PHE A 94 -5.58 -10.05 4.98
C PHE A 94 -4.17 -9.66 4.55
N GLU A 95 -3.91 -8.36 4.56
CA GLU A 95 -2.57 -7.79 4.43
C GLU A 95 -2.11 -7.29 5.78
N GLU A 96 -0.93 -7.72 6.22
CA GLU A 96 -0.31 -7.25 7.45
C GLU A 96 1.11 -6.79 7.15
N VAL A 97 1.46 -5.61 7.67
CA VAL A 97 2.81 -5.06 7.53
C VAL A 97 3.61 -5.40 8.78
N ILE A 98 4.74 -6.04 8.60
CA ILE A 98 5.69 -6.41 9.63
C ILE A 98 6.92 -5.52 9.49
N TYR A 99 7.32 -4.86 10.57
CA TYR A 99 8.56 -4.10 10.66
C TYR A 99 9.44 -4.69 11.76
N ASN A 100 10.65 -5.11 11.39
CA ASN A 100 11.63 -5.67 12.30
C ASN A 100 11.08 -6.83 13.16
N GLY A 101 10.24 -7.69 12.55
CA GLY A 101 9.62 -8.84 13.21
C GLY A 101 8.34 -8.54 13.99
N PHE A 102 7.89 -7.29 14.06
CA PHE A 102 6.66 -6.89 14.75
C PHE A 102 5.60 -6.38 13.77
N SER A 103 4.35 -6.80 13.95
CA SER A 103 3.23 -6.27 13.17
C SER A 103 2.99 -4.79 13.51
N ILE A 104 2.91 -3.95 12.48
CA ILE A 104 2.53 -2.55 12.61
C ILE A 104 1.06 -2.40 12.20
N GLY A 105 0.23 -2.04 13.17
CA GLY A 105 -1.19 -1.81 12.94
C GLY A 105 -2.00 -3.10 12.80
N GLU A 106 -3.28 -2.94 12.46
CA GLU A 106 -4.20 -4.06 12.30
C GLU A 106 -4.14 -4.63 10.87
N PRO A 107 -4.28 -5.95 10.70
CA PRO A 107 -4.40 -6.56 9.37
C PRO A 107 -5.58 -5.97 8.59
N SER A 108 -5.33 -5.59 7.34
CA SER A 108 -6.34 -5.01 6.46
C SER A 108 -7.01 -6.11 5.61
N TYR A 109 -8.32 -6.26 5.74
CA TYR A 109 -9.09 -7.20 4.91
C TYR A 109 -9.25 -6.70 3.46
N ARG A 110 -9.09 -7.62 2.50
CA ARG A 110 -9.31 -7.40 1.07
C ARG A 110 -10.20 -8.52 0.51
N SER A 111 -11.39 -8.12 0.04
CA SER A 111 -12.30 -9.04 -0.63
C SER A 111 -11.79 -9.39 -2.03
N LEU A 112 -11.82 -10.68 -2.39
CA LEU A 112 -11.50 -11.16 -3.73
C LEU A 112 -12.76 -11.54 -4.49
N LYS A 113 -13.57 -12.43 -3.90
CA LYS A 113 -14.71 -13.02 -4.60
C LYS A 113 -15.74 -13.63 -3.65
N ILE A 114 -16.98 -13.68 -4.11
CA ILE A 114 -18.09 -14.35 -3.44
C ILE A 114 -18.60 -15.46 -4.35
N TYR A 115 -18.79 -16.66 -3.80
CA TYR A 115 -19.34 -17.83 -4.49
C TYR A 115 -20.69 -18.20 -3.87
N GLU A 116 -21.77 -17.75 -4.49
CA GLU A 116 -23.12 -18.16 -4.14
C GLU A 116 -23.37 -19.62 -4.53
N LYS A 117 -24.21 -20.32 -3.76
CA LYS A 117 -24.51 -21.75 -3.96
C LYS A 117 -23.25 -22.60 -4.01
N PHE A 118 -22.33 -22.31 -3.10
CA PHE A 118 -21.06 -23.00 -2.95
C PHE A 118 -21.29 -24.49 -2.71
N LYS A 119 -20.46 -25.30 -3.39
CA LYS A 119 -20.38 -26.75 -3.20
C LYS A 119 -18.96 -27.13 -2.86
N GLN A 120 -18.79 -28.01 -1.88
CA GLN A 120 -17.50 -28.43 -1.37
C GLN A 120 -16.58 -29.02 -2.46
N GLU A 121 -17.15 -29.69 -3.46
CA GLU A 121 -16.43 -30.26 -4.61
C GLU A 121 -15.60 -29.23 -5.40
N ASN A 122 -15.96 -27.94 -5.33
CA ASN A 122 -15.25 -26.87 -6.03
C ASN A 122 -14.19 -26.19 -5.16
N PHE A 123 -14.06 -26.57 -3.88
CA PHE A 123 -13.22 -25.87 -2.92
C PHE A 123 -11.75 -25.87 -3.31
N ASP A 124 -11.21 -27.01 -3.75
CA ASP A 124 -9.80 -27.13 -4.15
C ASP A 124 -9.47 -26.21 -5.33
N LYS A 125 -10.39 -26.13 -6.30
CA LYS A 125 -10.25 -25.23 -7.46
C LYS A 125 -10.28 -23.77 -7.04
N ILE A 126 -11.19 -23.40 -6.13
CA ILE A 126 -11.30 -22.02 -5.61
C ILE A 126 -10.03 -21.66 -4.84
N THR A 127 -9.54 -22.57 -4.01
CA THR A 127 -8.33 -22.41 -3.22
C THR A 127 -7.11 -22.19 -4.11
N SER A 128 -6.92 -23.04 -5.13
CA SER A 128 -5.83 -22.88 -6.11
C SER A 128 -5.87 -21.51 -6.80
N ILE A 129 -7.03 -21.07 -7.29
CA ILE A 129 -7.18 -19.75 -7.92
C ILE A 129 -6.85 -18.62 -6.94
N THR A 130 -7.22 -18.78 -5.67
CA THR A 130 -6.98 -17.79 -4.62
C THR A 130 -5.48 -17.67 -4.34
N PHE A 131 -4.78 -18.79 -4.18
CA PHE A 131 -3.33 -18.79 -4.01
C PHE A 131 -2.59 -18.22 -5.20
N ASP A 132 -2.96 -18.58 -6.44
CA ASP A 132 -2.36 -17.99 -7.64
C ASP A 132 -2.52 -16.46 -7.67
N THR A 133 -3.66 -15.95 -7.18
CA THR A 133 -3.94 -14.52 -7.10
C THR A 133 -3.07 -13.86 -6.04
N ILE A 134 -3.00 -14.44 -4.85
CA ILE A 134 -2.18 -13.95 -3.73
C ILE A 134 -0.69 -13.99 -4.07
N GLU A 135 -0.22 -15.01 -4.79
CA GLU A 135 1.16 -15.11 -5.27
C GLU A 135 1.53 -13.99 -6.25
N LYS A 136 0.60 -13.62 -7.15
CA LYS A 136 0.79 -12.46 -8.03
C LYS A 136 0.87 -11.15 -7.24
N ILE A 137 0.06 -11.01 -6.19
CA ILE A 137 0.07 -9.84 -5.31
C ILE A 137 1.42 -9.76 -4.56
N ALA A 138 1.86 -10.84 -3.94
CA ALA A 138 3.16 -10.92 -3.26
C ALA A 138 4.32 -10.57 -4.22
N THR A 139 4.29 -11.12 -5.44
CA THR A 139 5.29 -10.82 -6.47
C THR A 139 5.29 -9.34 -6.88
N SER A 140 4.12 -8.70 -6.90
CA SER A 140 4.00 -7.25 -7.14
C SER A 140 4.62 -6.43 -6.03
N TYR A 141 4.54 -6.86 -4.76
CA TYR A 141 5.21 -6.18 -3.64
C TYR A 141 6.73 -6.19 -3.79
N ILE A 142 7.28 -7.35 -4.14
CA ILE A 142 8.72 -7.53 -4.35
C ILE A 142 9.19 -6.72 -5.56
N SER A 143 8.53 -6.86 -6.70
CA SER A 143 8.99 -6.27 -7.97
C SER A 143 8.80 -4.75 -8.04
N LYS A 144 7.69 -4.20 -7.52
CA LYS A 144 7.40 -2.76 -7.62
C LYS A 144 7.96 -1.95 -6.47
N PHE A 145 7.98 -2.50 -5.26
CA PHE A 145 8.33 -1.74 -4.06
C PHE A 145 9.66 -2.20 -3.44
N GLY A 146 10.22 -3.34 -3.89
CA GLY A 146 11.44 -3.90 -3.34
C GLY A 146 11.27 -4.34 -1.89
N LEU A 147 10.06 -4.75 -1.52
CA LEU A 147 9.72 -5.21 -0.17
C LEU A 147 9.76 -6.74 -0.11
N SER A 148 10.08 -7.29 1.08
CA SER A 148 9.86 -8.71 1.33
C SER A 148 8.37 -9.00 1.39
N ALA A 149 7.93 -10.13 0.83
CA ALA A 149 6.54 -10.58 0.92
C ALA A 149 6.50 -12.08 1.23
N SER A 150 5.58 -12.47 2.12
CA SER A 150 5.35 -13.87 2.50
C SER A 150 3.87 -14.19 2.50
N ILE A 151 3.53 -15.42 2.16
CA ILE A 151 2.14 -15.90 2.12
C ILE A 151 1.97 -16.93 3.21
N ASP A 152 0.97 -16.75 4.06
CA ASP A 152 0.53 -17.81 4.97
C ASP A 152 -0.22 -18.85 4.15
N ARG A 153 0.28 -20.10 4.16
CA ARG A 153 -0.32 -21.20 3.41
C ARG A 153 -1.27 -22.05 4.26
N ASN A 154 -1.48 -21.67 5.52
CA ASN A 154 -2.52 -22.28 6.33
C ASN A 154 -3.89 -21.86 5.80
N ILE A 155 -4.77 -22.84 5.67
CA ILE A 155 -6.14 -22.65 5.19
C ILE A 155 -7.05 -22.97 6.36
N ASP A 156 -7.63 -21.93 6.95
CA ASP A 156 -8.71 -22.06 7.92
C ASP A 156 -10.01 -21.57 7.26
N ILE A 157 -11.02 -22.44 7.21
CA ILE A 157 -12.37 -22.06 6.79
C ILE A 157 -13.12 -21.64 8.04
N LEU A 158 -13.52 -20.36 8.11
CA LEU A 158 -14.38 -19.88 9.18
C LEU A 158 -15.83 -20.20 8.85
N GLU A 159 -16.50 -20.91 9.76
CA GLU A 159 -17.93 -21.16 9.66
C GLU A 159 -18.70 -20.04 10.37
N LYS A 160 -19.49 -19.29 9.61
CA LYS A 160 -20.41 -18.31 10.16
C LYS A 160 -21.76 -18.99 10.38
N LYS A 161 -22.13 -19.12 11.66
CA LYS A 161 -23.43 -19.65 12.10
C LYS A 161 -24.53 -18.61 12.00
#